data_AF-A0A2N1R6M7-F1
#
_entry.id   AF-A0A2N1R6M7-F1
#
_cell.length_a   1.000
_cell.length_b   1.000
_cell.length_c   1.000
_cell.angle_alpha   90.00
_cell.angle_beta   90.00
_cell.angle_gamma   90.00
#
_symmetry.space_group_name_H-M   'P 1'
#
loop_
_entity.id
_entity.type
_entity.pdbx_description
1 polymer ?
#
loop_
_entity_poly.entity_id
_entity_poly.type
_entity_poly.pdbx_seq_one_letter_code
_entity_poly.pdbx_strand_id
1 'polypeptide(L)'
;MSAQSDISRSEDTLKIYYERVKQIALLTAEEERELSMLIQSGDEAARSRLIEANLRLVIKIARAFANFDVPLIDLIQEGNMG
;
A
#
# COMPACT_ATOMS: atom_id res chain seq x y z
N MET A 1 20.79 24.05 0.85
CA MET A 1 21.35 22.71 1.17
C MET A 1 20.33 21.77 1.84
N SER A 2 19.17 22.25 2.28
CA SER A 2 18.13 21.47 3.00
C SER A 2 17.27 20.58 2.09
N ALA A 3 16.91 21.02 0.89
CA ALA A 3 16.02 20.24 0.01
C ALA A 3 16.64 18.91 -0.48
N GLN A 4 17.96 18.85 -0.67
CA GLN A 4 18.65 17.63 -1.15
C GLN A 4 18.67 16.54 -0.07
N SER A 5 18.79 16.91 1.21
CA SER A 5 18.77 15.95 2.33
C SER A 5 17.38 15.41 2.60
N ASP A 6 16.33 16.22 2.39
CA ASP A 6 14.95 15.79 2.60
C ASP A 6 14.49 14.79 1.53
N ILE A 7 14.87 15.00 0.27
CA ILE A 7 14.60 14.05 -0.83
C ILE A 7 15.26 12.69 -0.54
N SER A 8 16.53 12.68 -0.12
CA SER A 8 17.25 11.44 0.24
C SER A 8 16.57 10.68 1.37
N ARG A 9 16.02 11.39 2.37
CA ARG A 9 15.31 10.77 3.51
C ARG A 9 13.95 10.20 3.11
N SER A 10 13.25 10.84 2.19
CA SER A 10 11.99 10.33 1.63
C SER A 10 12.20 9.08 0.78
N GLU A 11 13.28 9.02 -0.01
CA GLU A 11 13.64 7.81 -0.77
C GLU A 11 13.95 6.62 0.13
N ASP A 12 14.68 6.84 1.23
CA ASP A 12 14.97 5.81 2.23
C ASP A 12 13.69 5.30 2.92
N THR A 13 12.76 6.21 3.20
CA THR A 13 11.46 5.86 3.82
C THR A 13 10.60 5.03 2.88
N LEU A 14 10.52 5.41 1.60
CA LEU A 14 9.83 4.65 0.56
C LEU A 14 10.43 3.26 0.38
N LYS A 15 11.76 3.14 0.42
CA LYS A 15 12.45 1.86 0.34
C LYS A 15 12.06 0.93 1.49
N ILE A 16 12.06 1.42 2.73
CA ILE A 16 11.62 0.64 3.89
C ILE A 16 10.16 0.20 3.74
N TYR A 17 9.28 1.09 3.27
CA TYR A 17 7.89 0.78 3.00
C TYR A 17 7.73 -0.34 1.96
N TYR A 18 8.47 -0.26 0.85
CA TYR A 18 8.46 -1.32 -0.17
C TYR A 18 8.91 -2.67 0.38
N GLU A 19 9.98 -2.70 1.17
CA GLU A 19 10.47 -3.95 1.75
C GLU A 19 9.46 -4.56 2.72
N ARG A 20 8.72 -3.74 3.48
CA ARG A 20 7.63 -4.24 4.34
C ARG A 20 6.48 -4.82 3.51
N VAL A 21 5.99 -4.08 2.51
CA VAL A 21 4.85 -4.51 1.69
C VAL A 21 5.16 -5.78 0.88
N LYS A 22 6.42 -5.98 0.49
CA LYS A 22 6.86 -7.23 -0.17
C LYS A 22 6.75 -8.48 0.71
N GLN A 23 6.83 -8.35 2.03
CA GLN A 23 6.70 -9.48 2.97
C GLN A 23 5.25 -9.91 3.18
N ILE A 24 4.28 -9.10 2.74
CA ILE A 24 2.86 -9.44 2.86
C ILE A 24 2.51 -10.49 1.80
N ALA A 25 2.03 -11.64 2.28
CA ALA A 25 1.58 -12.73 1.41
C ALA A 25 0.37 -12.27 0.58
N LEU A 26 0.37 -12.65 -0.70
CA LEU A 26 -0.79 -12.43 -1.56
C LEU A 26 -1.91 -13.38 -1.15
N LEU A 27 -3.13 -12.88 -1.20
CA LEU A 27 -4.31 -13.71 -1.03
C LEU A 27 -4.61 -14.48 -2.31
N THR A 28 -5.05 -15.70 -2.15
CA THR A 28 -5.74 -16.45 -3.20
C THR A 28 -7.20 -15.96 -3.32
N ALA A 29 -7.83 -16.25 -4.45
CA ALA A 29 -9.23 -15.88 -4.68
C ALA A 29 -10.19 -16.53 -3.66
N GLU A 30 -9.82 -17.67 -3.08
CA GLU A 30 -10.61 -18.33 -2.04
C GLU A 30 -10.47 -17.62 -0.69
N GLU A 31 -9.24 -17.28 -0.29
CA GLU A 31 -9.00 -16.50 0.94
C GLU A 31 -9.69 -15.13 0.88
N GLU A 32 -9.72 -14.47 -0.28
CA GLU A 32 -10.46 -13.21 -0.44
C GLU A 32 -11.96 -13.39 -0.21
N ARG A 33 -12.56 -14.49 -0.68
CA ARG A 33 -13.97 -14.79 -0.42
C ARG A 33 -14.23 -15.05 1.05
N GLU A 34 -13.38 -15.84 1.70
CA GLU A 34 -13.48 -16.14 3.13
C GLU A 34 -13.41 -14.85 3.97
N LEU A 35 -12.40 -14.01 3.70
CA LEU A 35 -12.26 -12.71 4.38
C LEU A 35 -13.45 -11.81 4.11
N SER A 36 -13.99 -11.78 2.88
CA SER A 36 -15.17 -10.99 2.55
C SER A 36 -16.41 -11.41 3.34
N MET A 37 -16.60 -12.71 3.58
CA MET A 37 -17.69 -13.21 4.43
C MET A 37 -17.49 -12.80 5.90
N LEU A 38 -16.27 -12.89 6.42
CA LEU A 38 -15.95 -12.48 7.79
C LEU A 38 -16.14 -10.96 7.98
N ILE A 39 -15.75 -10.15 6.99
CA ILE A 39 -15.94 -8.69 7.01
C ILE A 39 -17.44 -8.35 7.05
N GLN A 40 -18.29 -9.06 6.31
CA GLN A 40 -19.75 -8.87 6.38
C GLN A 40 -20.32 -9.17 7.77
N SER A 41 -19.66 -10.04 8.54
CA SER A 41 -20.02 -10.31 9.94
C SER A 41 -19.44 -9.32 10.95
N GLY A 42 -18.66 -8.33 10.50
CA GLY A 42 -18.06 -7.29 11.34
C GLY A 42 -16.64 -7.61 11.84
N ASP A 43 -15.94 -8.56 11.22
CA ASP A 43 -14.57 -8.91 11.61
C ASP A 43 -13.56 -7.86 11.09
N GLU A 44 -13.12 -6.98 11.99
CA GLU A 44 -12.12 -5.96 11.70
C GLU A 44 -10.71 -6.52 11.44
N ALA A 45 -10.38 -7.70 11.97
CA ALA A 45 -9.11 -8.35 11.68
C ALA A 45 -9.09 -8.89 10.25
N ALA A 46 -10.20 -9.47 9.80
CA ALA A 46 -10.38 -9.86 8.41
C ALA A 46 -10.31 -8.66 7.46
N ARG A 47 -10.92 -7.52 7.85
CA ARG A 47 -10.85 -6.26 7.10
C ARG A 47 -9.41 -5.75 6.99
N SER A 48 -8.68 -5.72 8.10
CA SER A 48 -7.28 -5.28 8.14
C SER A 48 -6.39 -6.18 7.25
N ARG A 49 -6.56 -7.50 7.33
CA ARG A 49 -5.81 -8.46 6.49
C ARG A 49 -6.09 -8.25 5.00
N LEU A 50 -7.35 -8.02 4.62
CA LEU A 50 -7.72 -7.76 3.24
C LEU A 50 -7.09 -6.46 2.72
N ILE A 51 -7.10 -5.39 3.52
CA ILE A 51 -6.46 -4.10 3.19
C ILE A 51 -4.95 -4.28 3.01
N GLU A 52 -4.29 -4.93 3.96
CA GLU A 52 -2.84 -5.17 3.94
C GLU A 52 -2.40 -5.96 2.69
N ALA A 53 -3.15 -7.00 2.32
CA ALA A 53 -2.88 -7.79 1.12
C ALA A 53 -2.95 -6.97 -0.18
N ASN A 54 -3.76 -5.91 -0.18
CA ASN A 54 -3.96 -5.03 -1.34
C ASN A 54 -2.96 -3.87 -1.42
N LEU A 55 -2.10 -3.64 -0.42
CA LEU A 55 -1.09 -2.56 -0.45
C LEU A 55 -0.14 -2.67 -1.66
N ARG A 56 0.14 -3.90 -2.13
CA ARG A 56 0.92 -4.13 -3.36
C ARG A 56 0.22 -3.61 -4.61
N LEU A 57 -1.11 -3.70 -4.67
CA LEU A 57 -1.90 -3.17 -5.77
C LEU A 57 -1.88 -1.64 -5.77
N VAL A 58 -2.03 -1.01 -4.61
CA VAL A 58 -1.94 0.45 -4.47
C VAL A 58 -0.62 0.97 -5.03
N ILE A 59 0.50 0.35 -4.65
CA ILE A 59 1.83 0.72 -5.16
C ILE A 59 1.92 0.55 -6.68
N LYS A 60 1.40 -0.56 -7.22
CA LYS A 60 1.42 -0.83 -8.66
C LYS A 60 0.64 0.25 -9.43
N ILE A 61 -0.53 0.64 -8.93
CA ILE A 61 -1.36 1.69 -9.52
C ILE A 61 -0.66 3.04 -9.39
N ALA A 62 -0.21 3.43 -8.19
CA ALA A 62 0.48 4.70 -7.95
C ALA A 62 1.71 4.89 -8.85
N ARG A 63 2.49 3.83 -9.11
CA ARG A 63 3.63 3.87 -10.06
C ARG A 63 3.21 4.21 -11.49
N ALA A 64 2.00 3.86 -11.93
CA ALA A 64 1.49 4.25 -13.25
C ALA A 64 1.21 5.75 -13.35
N PHE A 65 1.03 6.43 -12.21
CA PHE A 65 0.82 7.87 -12.09
C PHE A 65 2.08 8.62 -11.60
N ALA A 66 3.24 7.97 -11.56
CA ALA A 66 4.47 8.61 -11.08
C ALA A 66 5.05 9.69 -12.04
N ASN A 67 4.53 9.81 -13.26
CA ASN A 67 4.97 10.80 -14.26
C ASN A 67 4.25 12.15 -14.15
N PHE A 68 3.39 12.33 -13.16
CA PHE A 68 2.71 13.60 -12.89
C PHE A 68 3.52 14.45 -11.88
N ASP A 69 3.21 15.73 -11.75
CA ASP A 69 3.85 16.67 -10.78
C ASP A 69 3.57 16.33 -9.30
N VAL A 70 3.04 15.14 -9.01
CA VAL A 70 2.68 14.68 -7.67
C VAL A 70 3.71 13.63 -7.22
N PRO A 71 4.34 13.80 -6.05
CA PRO A 71 5.23 12.81 -5.48
C PRO A 71 4.57 11.44 -5.35
N LEU A 72 5.30 10.37 -5.68
CA LEU A 72 4.81 8.99 -5.60
C LEU A 72 4.31 8.61 -4.19
N ILE A 73 4.93 9.16 -3.14
CA ILE A 73 4.49 8.94 -1.76
C ILE A 73 3.06 9.45 -1.53
N ASP A 74 2.71 10.60 -2.10
CA ASP A 74 1.39 11.19 -1.92
C ASP A 74 0.32 10.38 -2.66
N LEU A 75 0.66 9.87 -3.85
CA LEU A 75 -0.20 8.95 -4.62
C LEU A 75 -0.46 7.63 -3.87
N ILE A 76 0.56 7.09 -3.20
CA ILE A 76 0.41 5.87 -2.38
C ILE A 76 -0.49 6.16 -1.18
N GLN A 77 -0.29 7.30 -0.52
CA GLN A 77 -1.09 7.66 0.65
C GLN A 77 -2.55 7.87 0.30
N GLU A 78 -2.85 8.56 -0.80
CA GLU A 78 -4.21 8.71 -1.32
C GLU A 78 -4.84 7.35 -1.64
N GLY A 79 -4.10 6.47 -2.33
CA GLY A 79 -4.58 5.13 -2.67
C GLY A 79 -4.78 4.21 -1.47
N ASN A 80 -4.08 4.43 -0.35
CA ASN A 80 -4.26 3.69 0.90
C ASN A 80 -5.48 4.17 1.70
N MET A 81 -5.98 5.39 1.45
CA MET A 81 -7.15 5.96 2.15
C MET A 81 -8.49 5.61 1.49
N GLY A 82 -8.48 5.29 0.20
CA GLY A 82 -9.67 4.88 -0.56
C GLY A 82 -10.09 3.44 -0.29
#